data_AF-A0A349QLM6-F1
#
_entry.id   AF-A0A349QLM6-F1
#
_cell.length_a   1.000
_cell.length_b   1.000
_cell.length_c   1.000
_cell.angle_alpha   90.00
_cell.angle_beta   90.00
_cell.angle_gamma   90.00
#
_symmetry.space_group_name_H-M   'P 1'
#
loop_
_entity.id
_entity.type
_entity.pdbx_description
1 polymer ?
#
loop_
_entity_poly.entity_id
_entity_poly.type
_entity_poly.pdbx_seq_one_letter_code
_entity_poly.pdbx_strand_id
1 'polypeptide(L)'
;MAGMKRFIAYIYGYENAKKAGNTGFARIELRGEECRLEIHLRSVYAAQTHCRVYLFRKQGNQMEGSLIGEMDVRNGAGDFATAMKIMHIPTSSLSFFEMDGIFLCSEDGRIFMSRWTEGEPLTVDMEHFGEWRESQPEEPPVEEELYTKEDMHARE
;
A
#
# COMPACT_ATOMS: atom_id res chain seq x y z
N MET A 1 -23.47 -15.72 -13.24
CA MET A 1 -24.05 -14.88 -12.17
C MET A 1 -22.91 -14.15 -11.50
N ALA A 2 -22.79 -12.83 -11.66
CA ALA A 2 -21.78 -12.07 -10.92
C ALA A 2 -22.23 -11.98 -9.46
N GLY A 3 -21.74 -12.90 -8.62
CA GLY A 3 -22.07 -12.95 -7.20
C GLY A 3 -21.55 -11.71 -6.50
N MET A 4 -22.42 -10.97 -5.83
CA MET A 4 -22.03 -9.89 -4.92
C MET A 4 -21.35 -10.51 -3.70
N LYS A 5 -20.08 -10.16 -3.45
CA LYS A 5 -19.36 -10.54 -2.23
C LYS A 5 -19.13 -9.30 -1.38
N ARG A 6 -19.62 -9.31 -0.15
CA ARG A 6 -19.40 -8.23 0.82
C ARG A 6 -18.83 -8.79 2.11
N PHE A 7 -17.89 -8.07 2.71
CA PHE A 7 -17.36 -8.44 4.02
C PHE A 7 -16.87 -7.21 4.78
N ILE A 8 -16.72 -7.37 6.09
CA ILE A 8 -16.18 -6.37 7.00
C ILE A 8 -14.85 -6.89 7.53
N ALA A 9 -13.83 -6.03 7.50
CA ALA A 9 -12.51 -6.33 8.04
C ALA A 9 -12.21 -5.37 9.19
N TYR A 10 -11.94 -5.90 10.39
CA TYR A 10 -11.64 -5.07 11.55
C TYR A 10 -10.20 -4.55 11.48
N ILE A 11 -10.03 -3.26 11.72
CA ILE A 11 -8.73 -2.58 11.69
C ILE A 11 -8.21 -2.47 13.12
N TYR A 12 -6.92 -2.74 13.30
CA TYR A 12 -6.25 -2.66 14.57
C TYR A 12 -5.06 -1.71 14.47
N GLY A 13 -4.80 -0.96 15.54
CA GLY A 13 -3.57 -0.21 15.69
C GLY A 13 -2.39 -1.15 15.95
N TYR A 14 -1.20 -0.72 15.55
CA TYR A 14 0.04 -1.42 15.83
C TYR A 14 1.02 -0.49 16.54
N GLU A 15 1.55 -0.95 17.67
CA GLU A 15 2.52 -0.23 18.49
C GLU A 15 3.71 -1.15 18.75
N ASN A 16 4.93 -0.71 18.43
CA ASN A 16 6.16 -1.51 18.57
C ASN A 16 6.03 -2.91 17.92
N ALA A 17 5.52 -2.95 16.68
CA ALA A 17 5.23 -4.17 15.92
C ALA A 17 4.23 -5.16 16.55
N LYS A 18 3.49 -4.75 17.59
CA LYS A 18 2.46 -5.56 18.24
C LYS A 18 1.07 -5.03 17.95
N LYS A 19 0.16 -5.95 17.66
CA LYS A 19 -1.27 -5.66 17.47
C LYS A 19 -1.86 -5.13 18.78
N ALA A 20 -2.39 -3.91 18.73
CA ALA A 20 -3.05 -3.23 19.82
C ALA A 20 -4.59 -3.36 19.70
N GLY A 21 -5.31 -2.37 20.25
CA GLY A 21 -6.77 -2.33 20.23
C GLY A 21 -7.37 -2.20 18.83
N ASN A 22 -8.67 -2.52 18.72
CA ASN A 22 -9.45 -2.21 17.52
C ASN A 22 -9.55 -0.68 17.36
N THR A 23 -9.31 -0.19 16.15
CA THR A 23 -9.32 1.24 15.80
C THR A 23 -10.31 1.54 14.68
N GLY A 24 -11.21 0.60 14.36
CA GLY A 24 -12.18 0.77 13.28
C GLY A 24 -12.43 -0.49 12.46
N PHE A 25 -12.99 -0.27 11.28
CA PHE A 25 -13.28 -1.32 10.31
C PHE A 25 -13.24 -0.81 8.88
N ALA A 26 -13.05 -1.73 7.95
CA ALA A 26 -13.25 -1.53 6.53
C ALA A 26 -14.46 -2.33 6.06
N ARG A 27 -15.24 -1.75 5.16
CA ARG A 27 -16.30 -2.41 4.40
C ARG A 27 -15.83 -2.58 2.97
N ILE A 28 -15.85 -3.82 2.50
CA ILE A 28 -15.45 -4.17 1.14
C ILE A 28 -16.65 -4.81 0.43
N GLU A 29 -16.99 -4.28 -0.73
CA GLU A 29 -18.03 -4.81 -1.62
C GLU A 29 -17.43 -5.06 -3.01
N LEU A 30 -17.47 -6.32 -3.45
CA LEU A 30 -17.08 -6.75 -4.78
C LEU A 30 -18.35 -6.99 -5.61
N ARG A 31 -18.50 -6.23 -6.69
CA ARG A 31 -19.65 -6.30 -7.60
C ARG A 31 -19.20 -6.24 -9.05
N GLY A 32 -19.33 -7.35 -9.76
CA GLY A 32 -18.86 -7.46 -11.13
C GLY A 32 -17.35 -7.27 -11.19
N GLU A 33 -16.89 -6.21 -11.84
CA GLU A 33 -15.47 -5.84 -11.95
C GLU A 33 -15.06 -4.71 -10.99
N GLU A 34 -15.97 -4.22 -10.15
CA GLU A 34 -15.74 -3.10 -9.24
C GLU A 34 -15.61 -3.58 -7.79
N CYS A 35 -14.61 -3.02 -7.09
CA CYS A 35 -14.44 -3.11 -5.66
C CYS A 35 -14.74 -1.74 -5.05
N ARG A 36 -15.68 -1.68 -4.12
CA ARG A 36 -15.91 -0.52 -3.25
C ARG A 36 -15.33 -0.79 -1.90
N LEU A 37 -14.46 0.10 -1.46
CA LEU A 37 -13.77 0.01 -0.18
C LEU A 37 -14.04 1.27 0.62
N GLU A 38 -14.55 1.10 1.83
CA GLU A 38 -14.77 2.16 2.79
C GLU A 38 -14.05 1.83 4.08
N ILE A 39 -13.44 2.81 4.72
CA ILE A 39 -12.74 2.69 6.00
C ILE A 39 -13.34 3.70 6.96
N HIS A 40 -13.59 3.25 8.18
CA HIS A 40 -14.01 4.07 9.30
C HIS A 40 -13.06 3.84 10.47
N LEU A 41 -12.11 4.75 10.68
CA LEU A 41 -11.26 4.75 11.87
C LEU A 41 -11.92 5.52 13.00
N ARG A 42 -11.87 4.94 14.20
CA ARG A 42 -12.38 5.53 15.45
C ARG A 42 -11.41 5.24 16.59
N SER A 43 -11.42 6.10 17.61
CA SER A 43 -10.56 5.95 18.79
C SER A 43 -9.06 5.92 18.47
N VAL A 44 -8.64 6.66 17.45
CA VAL A 44 -7.22 6.87 17.15
C VAL A 44 -6.69 7.93 18.12
N TYR A 45 -5.62 7.64 18.86
CA TYR A 45 -5.00 8.63 19.75
C TYR A 45 -4.15 9.64 18.97
N ALA A 46 -4.79 10.41 18.08
CA ALA A 46 -4.17 11.46 17.27
C ALA A 46 -5.11 12.68 17.19
N ALA A 47 -4.57 13.88 17.44
CA ALA A 47 -5.33 15.13 17.36
C ALA A 47 -5.66 15.49 15.91
N GLN A 48 -4.64 15.48 15.05
CA GLN A 48 -4.75 15.65 13.61
C GLN A 48 -3.52 15.00 12.94
N THR A 49 -3.74 14.12 11.97
CA THR A 49 -2.66 13.49 11.20
C THR A 49 -3.15 13.07 9.83
N HIS A 50 -2.26 13.06 8.84
CA HIS A 50 -2.57 12.61 7.49
C HIS A 50 -2.16 11.13 7.34
N CYS A 51 -3.02 10.33 6.71
CA CYS A 51 -2.86 8.89 6.57
C CYS A 51 -2.88 8.49 5.10
N ARG A 52 -1.87 7.71 4.69
CA ARG A 52 -1.86 7.01 3.41
C ARG A 52 -2.52 5.65 3.57
N VAL A 53 -3.32 5.26 2.58
CA VAL A 53 -4.13 4.03 2.60
C VAL A 53 -3.66 3.10 1.49
N TYR A 54 -3.32 1.87 1.88
CA TYR A 54 -2.79 0.85 0.99
C TYR A 54 -3.63 -0.43 1.03
N LEU A 55 -3.73 -1.08 -0.13
CA LEU A 55 -3.90 -2.53 -0.16
C LEU A 55 -2.51 -3.16 -0.12
N PHE A 56 -2.32 -4.20 0.70
CA PHE A 56 -1.02 -4.86 0.79
C PHE A 56 -1.10 -6.36 0.47
N ARG A 57 0.03 -6.91 0.03
CA ARG A 57 0.29 -8.35 -0.05
C ARG A 57 1.60 -8.69 0.65
N LYS A 58 1.69 -9.89 1.21
CA LYS A 58 2.90 -10.47 1.79
C LYS A 58 3.75 -11.05 0.66
N GLN A 59 5.01 -10.64 0.59
CA GLN A 59 6.02 -11.27 -0.27
C GLN A 59 7.18 -11.72 0.60
N GLY A 60 7.25 -13.04 0.85
CA GLY A 60 8.22 -13.60 1.78
C GLY A 60 8.04 -13.02 3.19
N ASN A 61 9.02 -12.24 3.65
CA ASN A 61 9.02 -11.57 4.95
C ASN A 61 8.69 -10.06 4.86
N GLN A 62 8.32 -9.58 3.68
CA GLN A 62 8.01 -8.18 3.42
C GLN A 62 6.52 -8.00 3.13
N MET A 63 6.03 -6.78 3.34
CA MET A 63 4.72 -6.33 2.92
C MET A 63 4.88 -5.32 1.79
N GLU A 64 4.28 -5.62 0.64
CA GLU A 64 4.22 -4.69 -0.49
C GLU A 64 2.86 -4.00 -0.52
N GLY A 65 2.84 -2.67 -0.45
CA GLY A 65 1.61 -1.86 -0.45
C GLY A 65 1.37 -1.13 -1.78
N SER A 66 0.21 -1.33 -2.40
CA SER A 66 -0.29 -0.47 -3.49
C SER A 66 -1.12 0.67 -2.92
N LEU A 67 -0.76 1.92 -3.24
CA LEU A 67 -1.44 3.12 -2.71
C LEU A 67 -2.82 3.27 -3.37
N ILE A 68 -3.87 3.30 -2.56
CA ILE A 68 -5.25 3.44 -3.06
C ILE A 68 -5.88 4.78 -2.72
N GLY A 69 -5.22 5.59 -1.89
CA GLY A 69 -5.62 6.95 -1.58
C GLY A 69 -5.09 7.41 -0.23
N GLU A 70 -5.61 8.54 0.21
CA GLU A 70 -5.18 9.24 1.42
C GLU A 70 -6.41 9.76 2.18
N MET A 71 -6.27 9.95 3.49
CA MET A 71 -7.32 10.50 4.34
C MET A 71 -6.73 11.28 5.51
N ASP A 72 -7.48 12.24 6.03
CA ASP A 72 -7.15 12.92 7.28
C ASP A 72 -7.82 12.22 8.46
N VAL A 73 -7.08 12.05 9.55
CA VAL A 73 -7.62 11.68 10.86
C VAL A 73 -7.67 12.94 11.71
N ARG A 74 -8.85 13.29 12.22
CA ARG A 74 -9.11 14.46 13.07
C ARG A 74 -9.90 14.05 14.29
N ASN A 75 -9.51 14.53 15.47
CA ASN A 75 -10.15 14.19 16.74
C ASN A 75 -10.31 12.66 16.94
N GLY A 76 -9.30 11.90 16.53
CA GLY A 76 -9.28 10.45 16.62
C GLY A 76 -10.24 9.69 15.69
N ALA A 77 -10.80 10.34 14.67
CA ALA A 77 -11.64 9.72 13.67
C ALA A 77 -11.18 10.08 12.25
N GLY A 78 -11.33 9.14 11.32
CA GLY A 78 -11.06 9.34 9.89
C GLY A 78 -11.96 8.43 9.07
N ASP A 79 -12.43 8.92 7.92
CA ASP A 79 -13.26 8.18 7.00
C ASP A 79 -12.63 8.25 5.60
N PHE A 80 -12.58 7.12 4.91
CA PHE A 80 -12.07 7.00 3.56
C PHE A 80 -13.00 6.13 2.72
N ALA A 81 -13.20 6.50 1.46
CA ALA A 81 -14.00 5.72 0.53
C ALA A 81 -13.41 5.80 -0.88
N THR A 82 -13.32 4.66 -1.55
CA THR A 82 -12.85 4.58 -2.94
C THR A 82 -13.56 3.46 -3.68
N ALA A 83 -13.61 3.59 -5.00
CA ALA A 83 -14.06 2.55 -5.92
C ALA A 83 -12.95 2.28 -6.94
N MET A 84 -12.63 1.00 -7.15
CA MET A 84 -11.54 0.59 -8.04
C MET A 84 -11.90 -0.66 -8.84
N LYS A 85 -11.14 -0.94 -9.90
CA LYS A 85 -11.28 -2.18 -10.66
C LYS A 85 -10.67 -3.34 -9.87
N ILE A 86 -11.37 -4.48 -9.85
CA ILE A 86 -10.90 -5.70 -9.15
C ILE A 86 -9.62 -6.26 -9.77
N MET A 87 -9.47 -6.12 -11.10
CA MET A 87 -8.31 -6.65 -11.82
C MET A 87 -7.12 -5.68 -11.87
N HIS A 88 -7.33 -4.41 -11.51
CA HIS A 88 -6.32 -3.37 -11.59
C HIS A 88 -6.48 -2.40 -10.42
N ILE A 89 -5.72 -2.64 -9.36
CA ILE A 89 -5.62 -1.71 -8.23
C ILE A 89 -4.97 -0.41 -8.72
N PRO A 90 -5.41 0.77 -8.24
CA PRO A 90 -4.74 2.02 -8.57
C PRO A 90 -3.24 1.93 -8.26
N THR A 91 -2.43 2.56 -9.11
CA THR A 91 -0.96 2.56 -9.02
C THR A 91 -0.30 1.19 -9.11
N SER A 92 -1.00 0.10 -9.47
CA SER A 92 -0.37 -1.20 -9.70
C SER A 92 -1.04 -2.06 -10.77
N SER A 93 -0.30 -3.04 -11.28
CA SER A 93 -0.82 -4.06 -12.21
C SER A 93 -1.48 -5.23 -11.49
N LEU A 94 -1.73 -5.11 -10.18
CA LEU A 94 -2.15 -6.21 -9.31
C LEU A 94 -3.68 -6.29 -9.19
N SER A 95 -4.17 -7.51 -8.98
CA SER A 95 -5.57 -7.78 -8.68
C SER A 95 -5.87 -7.63 -7.18
N PHE A 96 -7.10 -7.19 -6.86
CA PHE A 96 -7.62 -7.23 -5.48
C PHE A 96 -7.52 -8.61 -4.85
N PHE A 97 -7.65 -9.69 -5.64
CA PHE A 97 -7.58 -11.06 -5.11
C PHE A 97 -6.18 -11.50 -4.68
N GLU A 98 -5.14 -10.77 -5.06
CA GLU A 98 -3.76 -11.00 -4.61
C GLU A 98 -3.49 -10.32 -3.26
N MET A 99 -4.41 -9.50 -2.75
CA MET A 99 -4.19 -8.68 -1.57
C MET A 99 -4.53 -9.45 -0.29
N ASP A 100 -3.66 -9.33 0.69
CA ASP A 100 -3.81 -9.92 2.01
C ASP A 100 -4.62 -9.04 2.97
N GLY A 101 -4.67 -7.73 2.72
CA GLY A 101 -5.31 -6.80 3.62
C GLY A 101 -5.19 -5.33 3.25
N ILE A 102 -5.50 -4.49 4.24
CA ILE A 102 -5.29 -3.04 4.20
C ILE A 102 -4.21 -2.64 5.21
N PHE A 103 -3.36 -1.71 4.80
CA PHE A 103 -2.33 -1.09 5.62
C PHE A 103 -2.50 0.43 5.56
N LEU A 104 -2.47 1.08 6.71
CA LEU A 104 -2.54 2.53 6.82
C LEU A 104 -1.37 3.00 7.65
N CYS A 105 -0.64 3.98 7.14
CA CYS A 105 0.39 4.67 7.90
C CYS A 105 0.08 6.17 7.93
N SER A 106 0.24 6.74 9.11
CA SER A 106 0.14 8.17 9.32
C SER A 106 1.52 8.82 9.22
N GLU A 107 1.56 10.11 8.90
CA GLU A 107 2.81 10.89 8.85
C GLU A 107 3.57 10.89 10.18
N ASP A 108 2.86 10.73 11.30
CA ASP A 108 3.46 10.65 12.63
C ASP A 108 3.94 9.23 13.02
N GLY A 109 3.88 8.28 12.09
CA GLY A 109 4.43 6.94 12.23
C GLY A 109 3.48 5.90 12.84
N ARG A 110 2.23 6.24 13.17
CA ARG A 110 1.24 5.23 13.60
C ARG A 110 0.84 4.34 12.42
N ILE A 111 0.71 3.05 12.72
CA ILE A 111 0.28 2.03 11.77
C ILE A 111 -1.09 1.48 12.19
N PHE A 112 -1.98 1.31 11.22
CA PHE A 112 -3.23 0.59 11.36
C PHE A 112 -3.34 -0.47 10.27
N MET A 113 -3.78 -1.67 10.62
CA MET A 113 -3.80 -2.77 9.65
C MET A 113 -4.99 -3.70 9.88
N SER A 114 -5.48 -4.27 8.79
CA SER A 114 -6.36 -5.43 8.78
C SER A 114 -5.85 -6.45 7.78
N ARG A 115 -5.89 -7.73 8.13
CA ARG A 115 -5.57 -8.85 7.23
C ARG A 115 -6.78 -9.77 7.15
N TRP A 116 -7.20 -10.10 5.93
CA TRP A 116 -8.34 -11.00 5.66
C TRP A 116 -7.91 -12.34 5.07
N THR A 117 -6.62 -12.54 4.80
CA THR A 117 -6.05 -13.84 4.44
C THR A 117 -5.46 -14.54 5.66
N GLU A 118 -5.53 -15.87 5.63
CA GLU A 118 -4.84 -16.73 6.58
C GLU A 118 -3.37 -16.91 6.17
N GLY A 119 -2.49 -17.20 7.12
CA GLY A 119 -1.10 -17.53 6.84
C GLY A 119 -0.15 -17.24 7.99
N GLU A 120 1.14 -17.30 7.70
CA GLU A 120 2.19 -17.00 8.67
C GLU A 120 2.04 -15.61 9.30
N PRO A 121 2.47 -15.43 10.55
CA PRO A 121 2.54 -14.11 11.18
C PRO A 121 3.31 -13.10 10.32
N LEU A 122 2.87 -11.84 10.39
CA LEU A 122 3.54 -10.71 9.76
C LEU A 122 4.22 -9.88 10.85
N THR A 123 5.46 -9.48 10.60
CA THR A 123 6.05 -8.35 11.32
C THR A 123 5.47 -7.07 10.74
N VAL A 124 4.82 -6.26 11.58
CA VAL A 124 4.08 -5.06 11.15
C VAL A 124 4.80 -3.81 11.63
N ASP A 125 5.70 -3.31 10.80
CA ASP A 125 6.43 -2.06 11.01
C ASP A 125 6.77 -1.42 9.65
N MET A 126 7.41 -0.24 9.68
CA MET A 126 7.81 0.48 8.47
C MET A 126 9.09 -0.07 7.82
N GLU A 127 9.89 -0.89 8.53
CA GLU A 127 11.12 -1.49 7.98
C GLU A 127 10.80 -2.67 7.05
N HIS A 128 9.71 -3.37 7.33
CA HIS A 128 9.21 -4.49 6.55
C HIS A 128 8.10 -4.10 5.56
N PHE A 129 7.79 -2.81 5.46
CA PHE A 129 6.78 -2.28 4.54
C PHE A 129 7.45 -1.53 3.39
N GLY A 130 7.18 -1.96 2.16
CA GLY A 130 7.60 -1.29 0.94
C GLY A 130 6.38 -0.84 0.12
N GLU A 131 6.38 0.42 -0.33
CA GLU A 131 5.40 0.86 -1.32
C GLU A 131 5.73 0.24 -2.68
N TRP A 132 4.75 -0.46 -3.27
CA TRP A 132 4.86 -1.04 -4.58
C TRP A 132 5.00 0.05 -5.64
N ARG A 133 5.93 -0.15 -6.56
CA ARG A 133 6.10 0.67 -7.76
C ARG A 133 6.29 -0.25 -8.94
N GLU A 134 5.70 0.12 -10.08
CA GLU A 134 5.92 -0.62 -11.31
C GLU A 134 7.40 -0.54 -11.64
N SER A 135 8.04 -1.70 -11.79
CA SER A 135 9.44 -1.77 -12.20
C SER A 135 9.52 -1.11 -13.57
N GLN A 136 10.10 0.10 -13.64
CA GLN A 136 10.51 0.62 -14.92
C GLN A 136 11.58 -0.35 -15.48
N PRO A 137 11.57 -0.66 -16.78
CA PRO A 137 12.66 -1.42 -17.36
C PRO A 137 13.97 -0.69 -17.02
N GLU A 138 14.90 -1.38 -16.37
CA GLU A 138 16.24 -0.82 -16.13
C GLU A 138 16.80 -0.42 -17.50
N GLU A 139 16.98 0.88 -17.72
CA GLU A 139 17.78 1.34 -18.85
C GLU A 139 19.19 0.75 -18.64
N PRO A 140 19.73 0.01 -19.64
CA PRO A 140 21.07 -0.52 -19.49
C PRO A 140 22.04 0.64 -19.25
N PRO A 141 23.06 0.45 -18.39
CA PRO A 141 24.01 1.51 -18.10
C PRO A 141 24.62 2.00 -19.41
N VAL A 142 24.55 3.32 -19.65
CA VAL A 142 25.16 3.96 -20.81
C VAL A 142 26.67 3.76 -20.67
N GLU A 143 27.26 2.87 -21.47
CA GLU A 143 28.70 2.76 -21.59
C GLU A 143 29.23 4.08 -22.17
N GLU A 144 29.87 4.91 -21.33
CA GLU A 144 30.63 6.07 -21.80
C GLU A 144 31.78 5.56 -22.69
N GLU A 145 31.58 5.61 -24.01
CA GLU A 145 32.67 5.45 -24.97
C GLU A 145 33.69 6.57 -24.73
N LEU A 146 34.79 6.20 -24.08
CA LEU A 146 35.98 7.03 -23.93
C LEU A 146 36.56 7.29 -25.32
N TYR A 147 36.20 8.43 -25.93
CA TYR A 147 36.85 8.89 -27.16
C TYR A 147 38.29 9.31 -26.82
N THR A 148 39.24 8.40 -27.05
CA THR A 148 40.67 8.68 -26.96
C THR A 148 41.01 9.77 -27.98
N LYS A 149 41.48 10.92 -27.49
CA LYS A 149 42.01 12.01 -28.32
C LYS A 149 43.44 11.68 -28.73
N GLU A 150 43.60 10.75 -29.66
CA GLU A 150 44.83 10.61 -30.43
C GLU A 150 44.51 10.90 -31.91
N ASP A 151 45.44 11.57 -32.60
CA ASP A 151 45.44 11.96 -34.01
C ASP A 151 44.73 13.28 -34.43
N MET A 152 45.22 14.41 -33.91
CA MET A 152 45.22 15.68 -34.66
C MET A 152 46.55 16.44 -34.56
N HIS A 153 47.69 15.75 -34.71
CA HIS A 153 48.95 16.44 -34.97
C HIS A 153 49.69 15.80 -36.15
N ALA A 154 49.28 16.17 -37.37
CA ALA A 154 50.14 16.08 -38.55
C ALA A 154 49.66 17.04 -39.64
N ARG A 155 50.37 18.16 -39.78
CA ARG A 155 50.72 18.92 -41.00
C ARG A 155 50.65 20.43 -40.78
N GLU A 156 51.80 20.99 -40.40
CA GLU A 156 52.34 22.21 -41.00
C GLU A 156 53.71 21.87 -41.59
#